data_AF-A0A9X6JJI0-F1
#
_entry.id   AF-A0A9X6JJI0-F1
#
_cell.length_a   1.000
_cell.length_b   1.000
_cell.length_c   1.000
_cell.angle_alpha   90.00
_cell.angle_beta   90.00
_cell.angle_gamma   90.00
#
_symmetry.space_group_name_H-M   'P 1'
#
loop_
_entity.id
_entity.type
_entity.pdbx_description
1 polymer ?
#
loop_
_entity_poly.entity_id
_entity_poly.type
_entity_poly.pdbx_seq_one_letter_code
_entity_poly.pdbx_strand_id
1 'polypeptide(L)'
;MKRALINIDYTYDFVAEKGALTCGKPGQEIENEIVHITKQYIENGDYVVFAIDKHEENDEYHPEAKLFPPHNIAGTNGRDLFGELQEVYETYKNAENVYYMDKTRYSAFAGTDLEMKLRERGIAEVHLVGVCTDICVLHTAVDAYNKGFKIVVYEKAVASFNAQGHEFALGHFKSCLHAEVK
;
A
#
# COMPACT_ATOMS: atom_id res chain seq x y z
N MET A 1 -22.01 -1.69 3.14
CA MET A 1 -21.02 -1.40 4.19
C MET A 1 -20.07 -0.36 3.61
N LYS A 2 -19.61 0.65 4.37
CA LYS A 2 -18.67 1.63 3.81
C LYS A 2 -17.27 1.01 3.76
N ARG A 3 -16.58 1.28 2.65
CA ARG A 3 -15.28 0.70 2.32
C ARG A 3 -14.24 1.78 2.03
N ALA A 4 -12.97 1.41 2.12
CA ALA A 4 -11.85 2.20 1.63
C ALA A 4 -10.85 1.34 0.90
N LEU A 5 -10.16 1.93 -0.07
CA LEU A 5 -8.97 1.36 -0.70
C LEU A 5 -7.73 1.94 -0.04
N ILE A 6 -6.81 1.07 0.37
CA ILE A 6 -5.47 1.42 0.84
C ILE A 6 -4.49 0.97 -0.24
N ASN A 7 -3.92 1.92 -0.96
CA ASN A 7 -2.86 1.72 -1.94
C ASN A 7 -1.50 1.87 -1.23
N ILE A 8 -0.78 0.76 -1.12
CA ILE A 8 0.38 0.63 -0.24
C ILE A 8 1.65 0.62 -1.08
N ASP A 9 2.49 1.64 -0.89
CA ASP A 9 3.88 1.65 -1.35
C ASP A 9 4.12 1.38 -2.85
N TYR A 10 3.17 1.70 -3.72
CA TYR A 10 3.36 1.54 -5.16
C TYR A 10 4.19 2.71 -5.75
N THR A 11 5.44 2.82 -5.32
CA THR A 11 6.38 3.91 -5.65
C THR A 11 7.44 3.50 -6.65
N TYR A 12 8.15 4.48 -7.21
CA TYR A 12 9.28 4.27 -8.09
C TYR A 12 10.33 3.35 -7.47
N ASP A 13 10.73 3.60 -6.21
CA ASP A 13 11.79 2.81 -5.57
C ASP A 13 11.43 1.35 -5.37
N PHE A 14 10.14 1.04 -5.19
CA PHE A 14 9.67 -0.32 -5.01
C PHE A 14 9.27 -1.02 -6.31
N VAL A 15 9.18 -0.34 -7.45
CA VAL A 15 8.63 -0.94 -8.69
C VAL A 15 9.54 -0.76 -9.90
N ALA A 16 10.15 0.40 -10.08
CA ALA A 16 10.95 0.69 -11.26
C ALA A 16 12.16 -0.25 -11.38
N GLU A 17 12.62 -0.51 -12.62
CA GLU A 17 13.81 -1.34 -12.87
C GLU A 17 15.06 -0.82 -12.12
N LYS A 18 15.14 0.50 -11.94
CA LYS A 18 16.21 1.19 -11.22
C LYS A 18 15.79 1.70 -9.84
N GLY A 19 14.65 1.23 -9.32
CA GLY A 19 14.19 1.58 -7.98
C GLY A 19 15.13 1.05 -6.91
N ALA A 20 15.36 1.81 -5.85
CA ALA A 20 16.36 1.49 -4.84
C ALA A 20 16.12 0.15 -4.11
N LEU A 21 14.86 -0.29 -4.00
CA LEU A 21 14.46 -1.53 -3.34
C LEU A 21 13.38 -2.27 -4.13
N THR A 22 13.60 -2.38 -5.44
CA THR A 22 12.57 -2.79 -6.39
C THR A 22 12.08 -4.23 -6.23
N CYS A 23 10.76 -4.41 -6.38
CA CYS A 23 10.13 -5.71 -6.60
C CYS A 23 10.44 -6.29 -7.98
N GLY A 24 10.93 -5.45 -8.90
CA GLY A 24 11.18 -5.79 -10.28
C GLY A 24 9.89 -6.11 -11.04
N LYS A 25 10.00 -7.05 -11.97
CA LYS A 25 8.95 -7.40 -12.93
C LYS A 25 7.58 -7.73 -12.27
N PRO A 26 7.49 -8.51 -11.17
CA PRO A 26 6.20 -8.73 -10.49
C PRO A 26 5.50 -7.45 -10.06
N GLY A 27 6.25 -6.45 -9.56
CA GLY A 27 5.69 -5.15 -9.20
C GLY A 27 5.18 -4.38 -10.41
N GLN A 28 5.89 -4.47 -11.54
CA GLN A 28 5.49 -3.78 -12.78
C GLN A 28 4.26 -4.40 -13.44
N GLU A 29 4.12 -5.74 -13.36
CA GLU A 29 3.03 -6.47 -14.02
C GLU A 29 1.64 -6.15 -13.45
N ILE A 30 1.56 -5.62 -12.22
CA ILE A 30 0.28 -5.25 -11.60
C ILE A 30 -0.18 -3.82 -11.93
N GLU A 31 0.61 -3.03 -12.67
CA GLU A 31 0.34 -1.59 -12.92
C GLU A 31 -1.06 -1.34 -13.46
N ASN A 32 -1.45 -2.06 -14.53
CA ASN A 32 -2.74 -1.87 -15.16
C ASN A 32 -3.90 -2.10 -14.18
N GLU A 33 -3.82 -3.15 -13.36
CA GLU A 33 -4.89 -3.52 -12.44
C GLU A 33 -4.94 -2.57 -11.23
N ILE A 34 -3.78 -2.24 -10.62
CA ILE A 34 -3.73 -1.34 -9.47
C ILE A 34 -4.19 0.08 -9.84
N VAL A 35 -3.85 0.56 -11.04
CA VAL A 35 -4.31 1.85 -11.57
C VAL A 35 -5.81 1.81 -11.82
N HIS A 36 -6.32 0.75 -12.48
CA HIS A 36 -7.74 0.57 -12.74
C HIS A 36 -8.57 0.59 -11.46
N ILE A 37 -8.22 -0.25 -10.48
CA ILE A 37 -8.92 -0.33 -9.20
C ILE A 37 -8.85 1.01 -8.46
N THR A 38 -7.67 1.63 -8.39
CA THR A 38 -7.50 2.90 -7.68
C THR A 38 -8.39 3.98 -8.27
N LYS A 39 -8.34 4.16 -9.60
CA LYS A 39 -9.18 5.14 -10.30
C LYS A 39 -10.67 4.86 -10.09
N GLN A 40 -11.09 3.60 -10.21
CA GLN A 40 -12.48 3.20 -9.99
C GLN A 40 -12.97 3.55 -8.57
N TYR A 41 -12.18 3.32 -7.53
CA TYR A 41 -12.56 3.68 -6.15
C TYR A 41 -12.69 5.20 -5.97
N ILE A 42 -11.74 5.96 -6.53
CA ILE A 42 -11.79 7.42 -6.47
C ILE A 42 -13.05 7.94 -7.17
N GLU A 43 -13.33 7.50 -8.39
CA GLU A 43 -14.47 7.94 -9.21
C GLU A 43 -15.82 7.54 -8.60
N ASN A 44 -15.87 6.43 -7.85
CA ASN A 44 -17.06 6.01 -7.10
C ASN A 44 -17.29 6.81 -5.80
N GLY A 45 -16.37 7.71 -5.43
CA GLY A 45 -16.44 8.46 -4.18
C GLY A 45 -16.09 7.64 -2.93
N ASP A 46 -15.53 6.44 -3.11
CA ASP A 46 -14.99 5.65 -2.00
C ASP A 46 -13.73 6.33 -1.44
N TYR A 47 -13.43 6.13 -0.15
CA TYR A 47 -12.23 6.73 0.45
C TYR A 47 -10.97 5.98 0.00
N VAL A 48 -9.99 6.70 -0.53
CA VAL A 48 -8.74 6.13 -1.06
C VAL A 48 -7.56 6.74 -0.32
N VAL A 49 -6.74 5.87 0.25
CA VAL A 49 -5.53 6.25 0.96
C VAL A 49 -4.32 5.76 0.18
N PHE A 50 -3.44 6.66 -0.23
CA PHE A 50 -2.09 6.35 -0.69
C PHE A 50 -1.19 6.31 0.56
N ALA A 51 -0.94 5.12 1.08
CA ALA A 51 -0.13 4.89 2.27
C ALA A 51 1.32 4.65 1.85
N ILE A 52 2.12 5.71 1.84
CA ILE A 52 3.43 5.74 1.20
C ILE A 52 4.53 5.84 2.23
N ASP A 53 5.45 4.90 2.14
CA ASP A 53 6.63 4.84 2.95
C ASP A 53 7.45 6.13 2.86
N LYS A 54 7.99 6.54 4.00
CA LYS A 54 8.82 7.73 4.14
C LYS A 54 9.98 7.42 5.06
N HIS A 55 11.16 7.55 4.48
CA HIS A 55 12.40 7.57 5.23
C HIS A 55 13.08 8.93 5.14
N GLU A 56 13.79 9.27 6.20
CA GLU A 56 14.70 10.41 6.24
C GLU A 56 16.12 9.88 6.01
N GLU A 57 16.91 10.59 5.21
CA GLU A 57 18.30 10.21 4.99
C GLU A 57 19.08 10.32 6.30
N ASN A 58 19.88 9.30 6.63
CA ASN A 58 20.69 9.22 7.85
C ASN A 58 19.90 9.13 9.18
N ASP A 59 18.65 8.67 9.17
CA ASP A 59 17.96 8.31 10.42
C ASP A 59 18.45 6.96 10.98
N GLU A 60 19.57 6.97 11.71
CA GLU A 60 20.18 5.77 12.29
C GLU A 60 19.33 5.08 13.38
N TYR A 61 18.32 5.76 13.92
CA TYR A 61 17.39 5.19 14.91
C TYR A 61 16.27 4.39 14.25
N HIS A 62 16.04 4.60 12.95
CA HIS A 62 15.07 3.83 12.22
C HIS A 62 15.49 2.35 12.17
N PRO A 63 14.60 1.40 12.53
CA PRO A 63 14.97 -0.02 12.56
C PRO A 63 15.40 -0.55 11.18
N GLU A 64 14.92 0.07 10.10
CA GLU A 64 15.18 -0.34 8.72
C GLU A 64 16.51 0.20 8.17
N ALA A 65 17.10 1.22 8.79
CA ALA A 65 18.31 1.88 8.30
C ALA A 65 19.52 0.93 8.18
N LYS A 66 19.50 -0.21 8.89
CA LYS A 66 20.54 -1.24 8.85
C LYS A 66 20.16 -2.48 8.04
N LEU A 67 18.91 -2.58 7.62
CA LEU A 67 18.34 -3.76 6.95
C LEU A 67 18.29 -3.59 5.44
N PHE A 68 18.06 -2.36 4.98
CA PHE A 68 17.83 -2.05 3.59
C PHE A 68 18.67 -0.85 3.13
N PRO A 69 18.98 -0.76 1.81
CA PRO A 69 19.50 0.49 1.26
C PRO A 69 18.51 1.64 1.48
N PRO A 70 18.97 2.90 1.48
CA PRO A 70 18.09 4.06 1.48
C PRO A 70 17.09 3.96 0.32
N HIS A 71 15.80 4.09 0.62
CA HIS A 71 14.69 4.01 -0.32
C HIS A 71 13.55 4.89 0.18
N ASN A 72 12.67 5.33 -0.72
CA ASN A 72 11.56 6.23 -0.43
C ASN A 72 11.97 7.41 0.47
N ILE A 73 13.12 8.01 0.14
CA ILE A 73 13.68 9.12 0.90
C ILE A 73 12.87 10.39 0.63
N ALA A 74 12.52 11.12 1.69
CA ALA A 74 11.77 12.37 1.60
C ALA A 74 12.41 13.35 0.59
N GLY A 75 11.59 13.89 -0.32
CA GLY A 75 12.04 14.86 -1.33
C GLY A 75 12.77 14.26 -2.54
N THR A 76 12.89 12.93 -2.62
CA THR A 76 13.45 12.25 -3.80
C THR A 76 12.34 11.70 -4.69
N ASN A 77 12.62 11.57 -5.99
CA ASN A 77 11.70 10.97 -6.96
C ASN A 77 11.48 9.46 -6.72
N GLY A 78 12.29 8.83 -5.85
CA GLY A 78 12.07 7.44 -5.43
C GLY A 78 10.69 7.23 -4.78
N ARG A 79 10.16 8.29 -4.15
CA ARG A 79 8.82 8.32 -3.51
C ARG A 79 7.67 8.63 -4.46
N ASP A 80 7.94 9.03 -5.69
CA ASP A 80 6.88 9.25 -6.67
C ASP A 80 6.13 7.94 -6.88
N LEU A 81 4.82 8.00 -7.07
CA LEU A 81 4.03 6.82 -7.39
C LEU A 81 4.50 6.28 -8.75
N PHE A 82 4.50 4.95 -8.90
CA PHE A 82 5.01 4.35 -10.11
C PHE A 82 4.02 4.49 -11.28
N GLY A 83 4.54 4.90 -12.44
CA GLY A 83 3.84 4.84 -13.72
C GLY A 83 2.56 5.68 -13.78
N GLU A 84 1.50 5.14 -14.40
CA GLU A 84 0.22 5.83 -14.56
C GLU A 84 -0.47 6.17 -13.22
N LEU A 85 -0.08 5.51 -12.12
CA LEU A 85 -0.64 5.80 -10.80
C LEU A 85 -0.30 7.24 -10.34
N GLN A 86 0.86 7.77 -10.73
CA GLN A 86 1.22 9.16 -10.46
C GLN A 86 0.26 10.13 -11.13
N GLU A 87 -0.11 9.88 -12.39
CA GLU A 87 -1.05 10.73 -13.13
C GLU A 87 -2.46 10.67 -12.53
N VAL A 88 -2.90 9.49 -12.07
CA VAL A 88 -4.15 9.34 -11.33
C VAL A 88 -4.10 10.17 -10.05
N TYR A 89 -3.06 10.03 -9.24
CA TYR A 89 -2.96 10.82 -8.01
C TYR A 89 -2.95 12.33 -8.29
N GLU A 90 -2.14 12.80 -9.23
CA GLU A 90 -2.07 14.23 -9.57
C GLU A 90 -3.42 14.79 -10.04
N THR A 91 -4.20 13.98 -10.77
CA THR A 91 -5.55 14.34 -11.21
C THR A 91 -6.52 14.50 -10.04
N TYR A 92 -6.45 13.62 -9.04
CA TYR A 92 -7.45 13.53 -7.97
C TYR A 92 -6.97 13.96 -6.57
N LYS A 93 -5.72 14.43 -6.41
CA LYS A 93 -5.13 14.74 -5.09
C LYS A 93 -5.90 15.76 -4.25
N ASN A 94 -6.73 16.59 -4.88
CA ASN A 94 -7.57 17.59 -4.21
C ASN A 94 -9.01 17.11 -3.98
N ALA A 95 -9.36 15.88 -4.36
CA ALA A 95 -10.67 15.30 -4.10
C ALA A 95 -10.83 14.96 -2.61
N GLU A 96 -12.00 15.23 -2.03
CA GLU A 96 -12.25 15.05 -0.58
C GLU A 96 -12.11 13.59 -0.11
N ASN A 97 -12.25 12.64 -1.02
CA ASN A 97 -12.13 11.21 -0.77
C ASN A 97 -10.72 10.65 -1.01
N VAL A 98 -9.74 11.48 -1.38
CA VAL A 98 -8.35 11.06 -1.60
C VAL A 98 -7.46 11.56 -0.47
N TYR A 99 -6.62 10.68 0.07
CA TYR A 99 -5.69 11.00 1.14
C TYR A 99 -4.31 10.42 0.86
N TYR A 100 -3.28 11.26 0.84
CA TYR A 100 -1.88 10.83 0.81
C TYR A 100 -1.33 10.85 2.23
N MET A 101 -0.78 9.73 2.68
CA MET A 101 -0.35 9.52 4.05
C MET A 101 1.06 8.95 4.08
N ASP A 102 1.97 9.69 4.71
CA ASP A 102 3.30 9.18 5.02
C ASP A 102 3.21 8.09 6.12
N LYS A 103 3.96 7.00 5.95
CA LYS A 103 4.16 5.97 6.99
C LYS A 103 5.65 5.67 7.18
N THR A 104 6.03 5.17 8.36
CA THR A 104 7.43 4.89 8.73
C THR A 104 7.65 3.44 9.16
N ARG A 105 6.65 2.57 8.94
CA ARG A 105 6.73 1.13 9.18
C ARG A 105 5.98 0.44 8.06
N TYR A 106 6.13 -0.89 7.97
CA TYR A 106 5.43 -1.69 6.97
C TYR A 106 3.91 -1.54 7.02
N SER A 107 3.32 -1.61 8.21
CA SER A 107 1.87 -1.44 8.36
C SER A 107 1.47 0.02 8.14
N ALA A 108 0.48 0.25 7.29
CA ALA A 108 -0.14 1.54 7.09
C ALA A 108 -0.82 2.11 8.36
N PHE A 109 -1.03 1.29 9.40
CA PHE A 109 -1.60 1.72 10.68
C PHE A 109 -0.55 2.14 11.72
N ALA A 110 0.71 1.71 11.57
CA ALA A 110 1.70 1.83 12.63
C ALA A 110 2.23 3.26 12.72
N GLY A 111 1.79 4.00 13.75
CA GLY A 111 2.22 5.38 13.98
C GLY A 111 1.56 6.43 13.07
N THR A 112 0.50 6.04 12.35
CA THR A 112 -0.27 6.92 11.46
C THR A 112 -1.65 7.25 12.04
N ASP A 113 -2.41 8.13 11.39
CA ASP A 113 -3.79 8.46 11.74
C ASP A 113 -4.83 7.64 10.93
N LEU A 114 -4.40 6.60 10.21
CA LEU A 114 -5.26 5.82 9.30
C LEU A 114 -6.53 5.31 10.00
N GLU A 115 -6.41 4.69 11.17
CA GLU A 115 -7.58 4.18 11.89
C GLU A 115 -8.55 5.31 12.24
N MET A 116 -8.06 6.46 12.70
CA MET A 116 -8.92 7.61 13.00
C MET A 116 -9.71 8.05 11.77
N LYS A 117 -9.04 8.22 10.62
CA LYS A 117 -9.68 8.60 9.36
C LYS A 117 -10.75 7.60 8.90
N LEU A 118 -10.47 6.30 9.04
CA LEU A 118 -11.42 5.24 8.70
C LEU A 118 -12.65 5.25 9.60
N ARG A 119 -12.45 5.41 10.93
CA ARG A 119 -13.55 5.44 11.91
C ARG A 119 -14.42 6.69 11.76
N GLU A 120 -13.83 7.87 11.54
CA GLU A 120 -14.55 9.12 11.26
C GLU A 120 -15.54 8.98 10.09
N ARG A 121 -15.19 8.17 9.10
CA ARG A 121 -16.01 7.93 7.89
C ARG A 121 -17.00 6.79 8.05
N GLY A 122 -16.94 6.05 9.16
CA GLY A 122 -17.76 4.85 9.40
C GLY A 122 -17.38 3.68 8.50
N ILE A 123 -16.11 3.59 8.09
CA ILE A 123 -15.59 2.49 7.26
C ILE A 123 -15.44 1.24 8.12
N ALA A 124 -15.88 0.10 7.59
CA ALA A 124 -15.81 -1.21 8.26
C ALA A 124 -15.16 -2.30 7.39
N GLU A 125 -14.79 -1.97 6.15
CA GLU A 125 -14.14 -2.86 5.20
C GLU A 125 -12.98 -2.12 4.52
N VAL A 126 -11.78 -2.72 4.53
CA VAL A 126 -10.59 -2.17 3.87
C VAL A 126 -10.18 -3.08 2.73
N HIS A 127 -9.84 -2.46 1.61
CA HIS A 127 -9.38 -3.10 0.41
C HIS A 127 -7.91 -2.78 0.21
N LEU A 128 -7.08 -3.81 0.00
CA LEU A 128 -5.64 -3.67 0.00
C LEU A 128 -5.09 -3.96 -1.40
N VAL A 129 -4.22 -3.06 -1.88
CA VAL A 129 -3.43 -3.17 -3.11
C VAL A 129 -2.02 -2.64 -2.86
N GLY A 130 -1.07 -3.01 -3.71
CA GLY A 130 0.31 -2.50 -3.67
C GLY A 130 1.34 -3.56 -3.30
N VAL A 131 2.48 -3.11 -2.75
CA VAL A 131 3.67 -3.95 -2.53
C VAL A 131 4.25 -3.75 -1.13
N CYS A 132 4.99 -4.70 -0.56
CA CYS A 132 5.04 -6.11 -0.95
C CYS A 132 3.87 -6.89 -0.32
N THR A 133 3.36 -7.90 -1.02
CA THR A 133 2.27 -8.78 -0.54
C THR A 133 2.58 -9.37 0.85
N ASP A 134 3.82 -9.79 1.06
CA ASP A 134 4.32 -10.48 2.26
C ASP A 134 5.02 -9.56 3.27
N ILE A 135 5.00 -8.24 3.05
CA ILE A 135 5.61 -7.26 3.97
C ILE A 135 4.58 -6.17 4.31
N CYS A 136 4.52 -5.08 3.54
CA CYS A 136 3.67 -3.93 3.86
C CYS A 136 2.18 -4.25 3.78
N VAL A 137 1.76 -5.00 2.74
CA VAL A 137 0.38 -5.48 2.63
C VAL A 137 0.06 -6.45 3.76
N LEU A 138 0.96 -7.39 4.06
CA LEU A 138 0.77 -8.36 5.15
C LEU A 138 0.63 -7.70 6.51
N HIS A 139 1.54 -6.81 6.87
CA HIS A 139 1.52 -6.11 8.14
C HIS A 139 0.28 -5.21 8.27
N THR A 140 -0.13 -4.55 7.17
CA THR A 140 -1.37 -3.77 7.13
C THR A 140 -2.60 -4.65 7.31
N ALA A 141 -2.64 -5.84 6.68
CA ALA A 141 -3.74 -6.78 6.81
C ALA A 141 -3.83 -7.35 8.24
N VAL A 142 -2.70 -7.69 8.87
CA VAL A 142 -2.66 -8.15 10.26
C VAL A 142 -3.21 -7.09 11.21
N ASP A 143 -2.81 -5.83 11.05
CA ASP A 143 -3.34 -4.74 11.86
C ASP A 143 -4.82 -4.48 11.59
N ALA A 144 -5.26 -4.51 10.32
CA ALA A 144 -6.66 -4.38 9.96
C ALA A 144 -7.52 -5.48 10.63
N TYR A 145 -7.02 -6.71 10.65
CA TYR A 145 -7.68 -7.85 11.29
C TYR A 145 -7.82 -7.64 12.80
N ASN A 146 -6.71 -7.29 13.47
CA ASN A 146 -6.71 -7.04 14.92
C ASN A 146 -7.59 -5.85 15.32
N LYS A 147 -7.79 -4.88 14.41
CA LYS A 147 -8.68 -3.73 14.59
C LYS A 147 -10.13 -4.02 14.19
N GLY A 148 -10.44 -5.24 13.74
CA GLY A 148 -11.79 -5.70 13.44
C GLY A 148 -12.37 -5.15 12.12
N PHE A 149 -11.53 -4.75 11.16
CA PHE A 149 -11.99 -4.45 9.81
C PHE A 149 -12.21 -5.74 9.02
N LYS A 150 -13.23 -5.76 8.15
CA LYS A 150 -13.25 -6.73 7.05
C LYS A 150 -12.15 -6.39 6.07
N ILE A 151 -11.53 -7.41 5.48
CA ILE A 151 -10.38 -7.24 4.60
C ILE A 151 -10.71 -7.88 3.25
N VAL A 152 -10.41 -7.13 2.20
CA VAL A 152 -10.38 -7.62 0.83
C VAL A 152 -8.99 -7.36 0.26
N VAL A 153 -8.37 -8.38 -0.31
CA VAL A 153 -7.07 -8.26 -0.99
C VAL A 153 -7.28 -8.57 -2.47
N TYR A 154 -6.85 -7.66 -3.33
CA TYR A 154 -6.91 -7.87 -4.78
C TYR A 154 -5.63 -8.56 -5.24
N GLU A 155 -5.71 -9.87 -5.48
CA GLU A 155 -4.57 -10.73 -5.82
C GLU A 155 -3.79 -10.20 -7.03
N LYS A 156 -4.52 -9.73 -8.04
CA LYS A 156 -3.94 -9.16 -9.27
C LYS A 156 -3.40 -7.74 -9.13
N ALA A 157 -3.59 -7.10 -7.98
CA ALA A 157 -3.12 -5.76 -7.67
C ALA A 157 -2.22 -5.75 -6.42
N VAL A 158 -1.66 -6.89 -6.05
CA VAL A 158 -0.57 -7.01 -5.07
C VAL A 158 0.57 -7.81 -5.65
N ALA A 159 1.80 -7.48 -5.28
CA ALA A 159 2.98 -8.20 -5.76
C ALA A 159 4.08 -8.26 -4.70
N SER A 160 5.01 -9.21 -4.88
CA SER A 160 6.24 -9.31 -4.11
C SER A 160 7.38 -9.75 -5.02
N PHE A 161 8.61 -9.35 -4.69
CA PHE A 161 9.83 -9.91 -5.31
C PHE A 161 10.02 -11.39 -4.99
N ASN A 162 9.42 -11.88 -3.90
CA ASN A 162 9.52 -13.26 -3.46
C ASN A 162 8.22 -14.01 -3.80
N ALA A 163 8.26 -14.83 -4.85
CA ALA A 163 7.09 -15.62 -5.25
C ALA A 163 6.56 -16.55 -4.14
N GLN A 164 7.44 -17.16 -3.35
CA GLN A 164 7.00 -18.01 -2.23
C GLN A 164 6.37 -17.18 -1.11
N GLY A 165 6.89 -15.98 -0.88
CA GLY A 165 6.33 -15.01 0.07
C GLY A 165 4.94 -14.55 -0.35
N HIS A 166 4.77 -14.20 -1.62
CA HIS A 166 3.48 -13.84 -2.21
C HIS A 166 2.42 -14.94 -1.99
N GLU A 167 2.72 -16.18 -2.39
CA GLU A 167 1.79 -17.31 -2.21
C GLU A 167 1.48 -17.58 -0.74
N PHE A 168 2.49 -17.51 0.13
CA PHE A 168 2.29 -17.62 1.58
C PHE A 168 1.33 -16.55 2.11
N ALA A 169 1.55 -15.29 1.72
CA ALA A 169 0.75 -14.17 2.19
C ALA A 169 -0.71 -14.26 1.73
N LEU A 170 -0.96 -14.60 0.45
CA LEU A 170 -2.32 -14.85 -0.06
C LEU A 170 -3.01 -15.98 0.71
N GLY A 171 -2.29 -17.08 0.96
CA GLY A 171 -2.77 -18.17 1.80
C GLY A 171 -3.13 -17.68 3.20
N HIS A 172 -2.23 -16.94 3.85
CA HIS A 172 -2.40 -16.39 5.19
C HIS A 172 -3.61 -15.44 5.28
N PHE A 173 -3.80 -14.56 4.30
CA PHE A 173 -4.96 -13.67 4.21
C PHE A 173 -6.26 -14.46 4.26
N LYS A 174 -6.36 -15.51 3.45
CA LYS A 174 -7.57 -16.32 3.33
C LYS A 174 -7.79 -17.24 4.54
N SER A 175 -6.76 -17.95 4.98
CA SER A 175 -6.90 -19.03 5.98
C SER A 175 -6.81 -18.55 7.43
N CYS A 176 -6.06 -17.48 7.70
CA CYS A 176 -5.80 -17.00 9.04
C CYS A 176 -6.53 -15.68 9.34
N LEU A 177 -6.50 -14.73 8.40
CA LEU A 177 -7.16 -13.44 8.58
C LEU A 177 -8.61 -13.42 8.09
N HIS A 178 -9.07 -14.51 7.45
CA HIS A 178 -10.39 -14.64 6.85
C HIS A 178 -10.75 -13.47 5.89
N ALA A 179 -9.75 -12.95 5.20
CA ALA A 179 -9.93 -11.95 4.16
C ALA A 179 -10.54 -12.59 2.90
N GLU A 180 -11.30 -11.79 2.13
CA GLU A 180 -11.66 -12.12 0.76
C GLU A 180 -10.45 -11.84 -0.15
N VAL A 181 -9.97 -12.85 -0.86
CA VAL A 181 -8.90 -12.72 -1.87
C VAL A 181 -9.54 -12.93 -3.24
N LYS A 182 -9.40 -11.94 -4.15
CA LYS A 182 -10.02 -11.97 -5.49
C LYS A 182 -9.18 -11.32 -6.58
#